data_AF-A0A401TR87-F1
#
_entry.id   AF-A0A401TR87-F1
#
_cell.length_a   1.000
_cell.length_b   1.000
_cell.length_c   1.000
_cell.angle_alpha   90.00
_cell.angle_beta   90.00
_cell.angle_gamma   90.00
#
_symmetry.space_group_name_H-M   'P 1'
#
loop_
_entity.id
_entity.type
_entity.pdbx_description
1 polymer ?
#
loop_
_entity_poly.entity_id
_entity_poly.type
_entity_poly.pdbx_seq_one_letter_code
_entity_poly.pdbx_strand_id
1 'polypeptide(L)'
;MGSVLPIAGFFFLGAEPGLSAPILGVPAAQAPSLLFELIQTAQAWIPGNEFFVAFGILISGMITGIDGSGFAGLPLTGSLSGALAPSVGMQPATLAAIGQMGAVWTGGGTLVAWSSLIAVAGFARVPVFQIVRTAMVPVLTGLAVSTVCAVLIWH
;
A
#
# COMPACT_ATOMS: atom_id res chain seq x y z
N MET A 1 16.70 3.53 0.77
CA MET A 1 16.44 2.08 0.61
C MET A 1 16.69 1.25 1.87
N GLY A 2 17.44 1.73 2.88
CA GLY A 2 17.69 0.96 4.11
C GLY A 2 16.45 0.65 4.96
N SER A 3 15.47 1.56 5.04
CA SER A 3 14.21 1.35 5.78
C SER A 3 13.28 0.32 5.14
N VAL A 4 13.39 0.10 3.83
CA VAL A 4 12.50 -0.80 3.07
C VAL A 4 12.76 -2.27 3.39
N LEU A 5 14.03 -2.64 3.60
CA LEU A 5 14.41 -4.03 3.84
C LEU A 5 13.78 -4.64 5.11
N PRO A 6 13.86 -4.00 6.30
CA PRO A 6 13.21 -4.50 7.50
C PRO A 6 11.68 -4.56 7.39
N ILE A 7 11.07 -3.54 6.76
CA ILE A 7 9.61 -3.48 6.56
C ILE A 7 9.16 -4.61 5.64
N ALA A 8 9.82 -4.76 4.48
CA ALA A 8 9.56 -5.83 3.54
C ALA A 8 9.75 -7.21 4.20
N GLY A 9 10.84 -7.38 4.94
CA GLY A 9 11.12 -8.61 5.69
C GLY A 9 9.98 -8.98 6.63
N PHE A 10 9.50 -8.03 7.45
CA PHE A 10 8.36 -8.27 8.34
C PHE A 10 7.09 -8.70 7.58
N PHE A 11 6.72 -7.97 6.52
CA PHE A 11 5.49 -8.28 5.79
C PHE A 11 5.57 -9.54 4.93
N PHE A 12 6.74 -9.89 4.40
CA PHE A 12 6.93 -11.12 3.63
C PHE A 12 7.05 -12.36 4.54
N LEU A 13 7.67 -12.23 5.72
CA LEU A 13 7.69 -13.29 6.72
C LEU A 13 6.30 -13.62 7.27
N GLY A 14 5.42 -12.64 7.37
CA GLY A 14 4.04 -12.83 7.80
C GLY A 14 3.05 -13.15 6.67
N ALA A 15 3.47 -13.09 5.41
CA ALA A 15 2.62 -13.30 4.25
C ALA A 15 2.23 -14.78 4.06
N GLU A 16 1.67 -15.10 2.89
CA GLU A 16 1.32 -16.47 2.54
C GLU A 16 2.57 -17.38 2.54
N PRO A 17 2.41 -18.69 2.79
CA PRO A 17 3.52 -19.64 2.87
C PRO A 17 4.45 -19.66 1.65
N GLY A 18 3.96 -19.26 0.46
CA GLY A 18 4.77 -19.14 -0.75
C GLY A 18 5.87 -18.05 -0.66
N LEU A 19 5.67 -17.03 0.18
CA LEU A 19 6.63 -15.94 0.41
C LEU A 19 7.45 -16.14 1.69
N SER A 20 6.84 -16.63 2.77
CA SER A 20 7.52 -16.76 4.07
C SER A 20 8.43 -17.99 4.16
N ALA A 21 8.07 -19.11 3.52
CA ALA A 21 8.84 -20.36 3.58
C ALA A 21 10.27 -20.25 3.03
N PRO A 22 10.51 -19.65 1.84
CA PRO A 22 11.86 -19.48 1.31
C PRO A 22 12.74 -18.57 2.19
N ILE A 23 12.13 -17.57 2.85
CA ILE A 23 12.84 -16.63 3.71
C ILE A 23 13.26 -17.30 5.02
N LEU A 24 12.40 -18.14 5.60
CA LEU A 24 12.66 -18.86 6.85
C LEU A 24 13.46 -20.16 6.66
N GLY A 25 13.59 -20.65 5.43
CA GLY A 25 14.26 -21.92 5.13
C GLY A 25 13.49 -23.14 5.65
N VAL A 26 12.16 -23.03 5.76
CA VAL A 26 11.28 -24.12 6.25
C VAL A 26 10.36 -24.59 5.13
N PRO A 27 9.82 -25.82 5.20
CA PRO A 27 8.77 -26.26 4.27
C PRO A 27 7.54 -25.35 4.34
N ALA A 28 6.85 -25.13 3.21
CA ALA A 28 5.66 -24.27 3.15
C ALA A 28 4.57 -24.66 4.17
N ALA A 29 4.41 -25.95 4.46
CA ALA A 29 3.45 -26.42 5.47
C ALA A 29 3.79 -25.99 6.92
N GLN A 30 5.02 -25.53 7.16
CA GLN A 30 5.53 -25.13 8.48
C GLN A 30 5.80 -23.61 8.54
N ALA A 31 5.60 -22.89 7.43
CA ALA A 31 5.84 -21.46 7.40
C ALA A 31 4.65 -20.71 8.02
N PRO A 32 4.88 -19.87 9.05
CA PRO A 32 3.83 -19.14 9.73
C PRO A 32 3.21 -18.09 8.80
N SER A 33 1.88 -17.99 8.79
CA SER A 33 1.11 -17.00 8.02
C SER A 33 0.53 -15.93 8.94
N LEU A 34 1.39 -15.30 9.75
CA LEU A 34 0.98 -14.43 10.86
C LEU A 34 0.06 -13.27 10.43
N LEU A 35 0.25 -12.69 9.24
CA LEU A 35 -0.65 -11.63 8.75
C LEU A 35 -2.04 -12.17 8.44
N PHE A 36 -2.13 -13.35 7.84
CA PHE A 36 -3.41 -14.01 7.57
C PHE A 36 -4.11 -14.37 8.87
N GLU A 37 -3.38 -14.93 9.85
CA GLU A 37 -3.95 -15.26 11.16
C GLU A 37 -4.43 -14.02 11.92
N LEU A 38 -3.67 -12.93 11.88
CA LEU A 38 -4.07 -11.65 12.46
C LEU A 38 -5.36 -11.12 11.82
N ILE A 39 -5.45 -11.18 10.50
CA ILE A 39 -6.63 -10.74 9.75
C ILE A 39 -7.82 -11.65 10.03
N GLN A 40 -7.65 -12.98 10.06
CA GLN A 40 -8.71 -13.92 10.42
C GLN A 40 -9.23 -13.66 11.83
N THR A 41 -8.34 -13.37 12.79
CA THR A 41 -8.73 -13.02 14.16
C THR A 41 -9.51 -11.70 14.22
N ALA A 42 -9.11 -10.73 13.41
CA ALA A 42 -9.78 -9.43 13.30
C ALA A 42 -11.03 -9.46 12.39
N GLN A 43 -11.27 -10.55 11.65
CA GLN A 43 -12.26 -10.61 10.57
C GLN A 43 -13.67 -10.27 11.03
N ALA A 44 -14.06 -10.69 12.24
CA ALA A 44 -15.37 -10.37 12.82
C ALA A 44 -15.59 -8.86 13.03
N TRP A 45 -14.52 -8.06 13.05
CA TRP A 45 -14.52 -6.62 13.24
C TRP A 45 -14.31 -5.86 11.93
N ILE A 46 -13.86 -6.54 10.88
CA ILE A 46 -13.65 -5.93 9.56
C ILE A 46 -15.01 -5.87 8.87
N PRO A 47 -15.52 -4.67 8.53
CA PRO A 47 -16.75 -4.56 7.76
C PRO A 47 -16.58 -5.28 6.43
N GLY A 48 -17.53 -6.15 6.06
CA GLY A 48 -17.57 -6.84 4.77
C GLY A 48 -17.90 -5.92 3.59
N ASN A 49 -17.37 -4.70 3.61
CA ASN A 49 -17.59 -3.67 2.61
C ASN A 49 -16.30 -3.47 1.82
N GLU A 50 -16.38 -3.74 0.53
CA GLU A 50 -15.27 -3.63 -0.42
C GLU A 50 -14.66 -2.22 -0.45
N PHE A 51 -15.48 -1.17 -0.37
CA PHE A 51 -14.99 0.21 -0.30
C PHE A 51 -14.16 0.43 0.96
N PHE A 52 -14.59 -0.12 2.09
CA PHE A 52 -13.86 0.05 3.35
C PHE A 52 -12.48 -0.59 3.29
N VAL A 53 -12.39 -1.81 2.75
CA VAL A 53 -11.11 -2.51 2.56
C VAL A 53 -10.23 -1.79 1.54
N ALA A 54 -10.80 -1.38 0.40
CA ALA A 54 -10.09 -0.67 -0.66
C ALA A 54 -9.50 0.67 -0.18
N PHE A 55 -10.31 1.50 0.50
CA PHE A 55 -9.83 2.75 1.09
C PHE A 55 -8.87 2.51 2.25
N GLY A 56 -9.05 1.46 3.04
CA GLY A 56 -8.10 1.07 4.10
C GLY A 56 -6.72 0.76 3.53
N ILE A 57 -6.66 -0.01 2.43
CA ILE A 57 -5.40 -0.34 1.76
C ILE A 57 -4.79 0.89 1.06
N LEU A 58 -5.62 1.76 0.44
CA LEU A 58 -5.16 3.04 -0.10
C LEU A 58 -4.44 3.86 0.98
N ILE A 59 -5.11 4.07 2.12
CA ILE A 59 -4.59 4.86 3.26
C ILE A 59 -3.32 4.22 3.82
N SER A 60 -3.30 2.89 3.95
CA SER A 60 -2.10 2.15 4.37
C SER A 60 -0.92 2.44 3.44
N GLY A 61 -1.13 2.38 2.13
CA GLY A 61 -0.15 2.77 1.12
C GLY A 61 0.32 4.22 1.30
N MET A 62 -0.63 5.17 1.42
CA MET A 62 -0.31 6.58 1.63
C MET A 62 0.55 6.81 2.87
N ILE A 63 0.21 6.18 4.01
CA ILE A 63 0.97 6.31 5.26
C ILE A 63 2.42 5.86 5.06
N THR A 64 2.64 4.72 4.40
CA THR A 64 4.03 4.27 4.11
C THR A 64 4.78 5.20 3.17
N GLY A 65 4.07 5.90 2.27
CA GLY A 65 4.65 6.89 1.38
C GLY A 65 5.14 8.14 2.11
N ILE A 66 4.71 8.41 3.34
CA ILE A 66 5.11 9.60 4.11
C ILE A 66 6.63 9.65 4.34
N ASP A 67 7.32 8.51 4.34
CA ASP A 67 8.80 8.45 4.41
C ASP A 67 9.50 9.02 3.16
N GLY A 68 8.73 9.50 2.15
CA GLY A 68 9.28 10.06 0.91
C GLY A 68 9.72 8.99 -0.09
N SER A 69 9.30 7.74 0.11
CA SER A 69 9.52 6.63 -0.79
C SER A 69 8.21 6.05 -1.29
N GLY A 70 7.97 6.14 -2.60
CA GLY A 70 6.81 5.51 -3.24
C GLY A 70 6.85 3.98 -3.27
N PHE A 71 8.02 3.40 -3.00
CA PHE A 71 8.24 1.95 -3.10
C PHE A 71 8.22 1.24 -1.74
N ALA A 72 8.35 1.97 -0.63
CA ALA A 72 8.42 1.38 0.71
C ALA A 72 7.13 0.63 1.09
N GLY A 73 5.98 1.06 0.57
CA GLY A 73 4.66 0.48 0.83
C GLY A 73 4.31 -0.76 0.03
N LEU A 74 5.07 -1.09 -1.02
CA LEU A 74 4.75 -2.20 -1.94
C LEU A 74 4.62 -3.56 -1.22
N PRO A 75 5.56 -3.97 -0.33
CA PRO A 75 5.45 -5.21 0.42
C PRO A 75 4.20 -5.26 1.32
N LEU A 76 3.95 -4.19 2.06
CA LEU A 76 2.80 -4.07 2.98
C LEU A 76 1.49 -4.19 2.21
N THR A 77 1.33 -3.36 1.17
CA THR A 77 0.09 -3.31 0.39
C THR A 77 -0.16 -4.63 -0.33
N GLY A 78 0.88 -5.29 -0.85
CA GLY A 78 0.77 -6.63 -1.43
C GLY A 78 0.33 -7.68 -0.41
N SER A 79 1.03 -7.79 0.73
CA SER A 79 0.70 -8.78 1.76
C SER A 79 -0.70 -8.56 2.36
N LEU A 80 -1.09 -7.31 2.64
CA LEU A 80 -2.43 -6.99 3.12
C LEU A 80 -3.50 -7.31 2.09
N SER A 81 -3.24 -7.05 0.81
CA SER A 81 -4.19 -7.36 -0.26
C SER A 81 -4.40 -8.86 -0.40
N GLY A 82 -3.33 -9.66 -0.38
CA GLY A 82 -3.44 -11.12 -0.41
C GLY A 82 -4.30 -11.67 0.72
N ALA A 83 -4.22 -11.06 1.91
CA ALA A 83 -4.96 -11.52 3.08
C ALA A 83 -6.39 -10.95 3.20
N LEU A 84 -6.63 -9.72 2.75
CA LEU A 84 -7.95 -9.07 2.88
C LEU A 84 -8.87 -9.30 1.68
N ALA A 85 -8.34 -9.46 0.47
CA ALA A 85 -9.18 -9.58 -0.73
C ALA A 85 -10.20 -10.71 -0.67
N PRO A 86 -9.86 -11.94 -0.18
CA PRO A 86 -10.83 -13.03 -0.08
C PRO A 86 -11.99 -12.74 0.88
N SER A 87 -11.80 -11.86 1.86
CA SER A 87 -12.84 -11.52 2.86
C SER A 87 -13.95 -10.65 2.29
N VAL A 88 -13.70 -9.96 1.17
CA VAL A 88 -14.63 -9.05 0.50
C VAL A 88 -14.86 -9.41 -0.97
N GLY A 89 -14.42 -10.59 -1.41
CA GLY A 89 -14.66 -11.06 -2.78
C GLY A 89 -13.94 -10.27 -3.87
N MET A 90 -12.87 -9.53 -3.54
CA MET A 90 -12.09 -8.77 -4.51
C MET A 90 -10.88 -9.55 -5.02
N GLN A 91 -10.38 -9.17 -6.20
CA GLN A 91 -9.07 -9.62 -6.68
C GLN A 91 -7.93 -9.00 -5.87
N PRO A 92 -6.97 -9.82 -5.32
CA PRO A 92 -5.82 -9.30 -4.58
C PRO A 92 -4.97 -8.31 -5.39
N ALA A 93 -4.88 -8.49 -6.71
CA ALA A 93 -4.14 -7.59 -7.59
C ALA A 93 -4.75 -6.18 -7.64
N THR A 94 -6.08 -6.07 -7.63
CA THR A 94 -6.80 -4.78 -7.63
C THR A 94 -6.52 -4.02 -6.33
N LEU A 95 -6.66 -4.69 -5.19
CA LEU A 95 -6.36 -4.10 -3.88
C LEU A 95 -4.88 -3.70 -3.76
N ALA A 96 -3.98 -4.55 -4.26
CA ALA A 96 -2.56 -4.24 -4.25
C ALA A 96 -2.29 -2.99 -5.09
N ALA A 97 -2.86 -2.90 -6.29
CA ALA A 97 -2.73 -1.73 -7.16
C ALA A 97 -3.24 -0.44 -6.48
N ILE A 98 -4.37 -0.50 -5.77
CA ILE A 98 -4.90 0.64 -5.01
C ILE A 98 -3.88 1.11 -3.95
N GLY A 99 -3.35 0.18 -3.15
CA GLY A 99 -2.36 0.50 -2.13
C GLY A 99 -1.06 1.05 -2.72
N GLN A 100 -0.60 0.46 -3.83
CA GLN A 100 0.57 0.94 -4.58
C GLN A 100 0.40 2.37 -5.07
N MET A 101 -0.78 2.71 -5.61
CA MET A 101 -1.09 4.08 -6.03
C MET A 101 -1.03 5.05 -4.86
N GLY A 102 -1.54 4.66 -3.69
CA GLY A 102 -1.43 5.44 -2.45
C GLY A 102 0.03 5.72 -2.06
N ALA A 103 0.87 4.69 -2.05
CA ALA A 103 2.29 4.82 -1.71
C ALA A 103 3.04 5.70 -2.73
N VAL A 104 2.89 5.40 -4.02
CA VAL A 104 3.59 6.09 -5.11
C VAL A 104 3.17 7.55 -5.23
N TRP A 105 1.88 7.87 -5.14
CA TRP A 105 1.49 9.27 -5.25
C TRP A 105 1.88 10.04 -4.00
N THR A 106 1.79 9.44 -2.81
CA THR A 106 2.21 10.12 -1.58
C THR A 106 3.72 10.33 -1.52
N GLY A 107 4.49 9.25 -1.54
CA GLY A 107 5.94 9.23 -1.34
C GLY A 107 6.79 9.24 -2.60
N GLY A 108 6.22 8.92 -3.76
CA GLY A 108 6.94 8.87 -5.04
C GLY A 108 7.00 10.21 -5.79
N GLY A 109 6.42 11.28 -5.24
CA GLY A 109 6.68 12.63 -5.76
C GLY A 109 5.51 13.62 -5.81
N THR A 110 4.37 13.42 -5.13
CA THR A 110 3.25 14.39 -5.26
C THR A 110 2.86 15.09 -3.96
N LEU A 111 2.76 14.38 -2.83
CA LEU A 111 2.29 14.96 -1.57
C LEU A 111 3.40 15.25 -0.56
N VAL A 112 4.49 14.49 -0.62
CA VAL A 112 5.59 14.59 0.33
C VAL A 112 6.70 15.48 -0.20
N ALA A 113 6.99 16.59 0.48
CA ALA A 113 7.98 17.57 0.03
C ALA A 113 9.43 17.03 0.04
N TRP A 114 9.74 16.10 0.95
CA TRP A 114 11.05 15.45 1.06
C TRP A 114 11.19 14.17 0.22
N SER A 115 10.30 13.99 -0.76
CA SER A 115 10.41 12.92 -1.76
C SER A 115 11.22 13.38 -2.98
N SER A 116 11.21 12.57 -4.04
CA SER A 116 11.69 12.94 -5.39
C SER A 116 11.11 14.27 -5.91
N LEU A 117 10.01 14.76 -5.34
CA LEU A 117 9.42 16.07 -5.64
C LEU A 117 10.41 17.23 -5.42
N ILE A 118 11.37 17.11 -4.51
CA ILE A 118 12.39 18.16 -4.29
C ILE A 118 13.28 18.36 -5.52
N ALA A 119 13.56 17.30 -6.28
CA ALA A 119 14.32 17.39 -7.51
C ALA A 119 13.51 18.13 -8.59
N VAL A 120 12.22 17.79 -8.73
CA VAL A 120 11.29 18.46 -9.66
C VAL A 120 11.16 19.94 -9.33
N ALA A 121 11.03 20.29 -8.05
CA ALA A 121 10.98 21.68 -7.58
C ALA A 121 12.26 22.45 -7.92
N GLY A 122 13.43 21.81 -7.78
CA GLY A 122 14.72 22.38 -8.17
C GLY A 122 14.80 22.69 -9.67
N PHE A 123 14.35 21.77 -10.53
CA PHE A 123 14.28 22.00 -11.97
C PHE A 123 13.28 23.09 -12.36
N ALA A 124 12.10 23.08 -11.75
CA ALA A 124 11.05 24.07 -12.02
C ALA A 124 11.33 25.44 -11.39
N ARG A 125 12.35 25.56 -10.53
CA ARG A 125 12.71 26.78 -9.78
C ARG A 125 11.55 27.38 -8.98
N VAL A 126 10.71 26.52 -8.41
CA VAL A 126 9.59 26.94 -7.54
C VAL A 126 9.72 26.29 -6.16
N PRO A 127 9.19 26.92 -5.09
CA PRO A 127 9.18 26.31 -3.77
C PRO A 127 8.42 24.98 -3.75
N VAL A 128 9.05 23.92 -3.22
CA VAL A 128 8.46 22.57 -3.18
C VAL A 128 7.08 22.54 -2.50
N PHE A 129 6.90 23.30 -1.41
CA PHE A 129 5.63 23.38 -0.70
C PHE A 129 4.51 24.04 -1.53
N GLN A 130 4.85 24.88 -2.52
CA GLN A 130 3.87 25.43 -3.45
C GLN A 130 3.35 24.33 -4.39
N ILE A 131 4.23 23.44 -4.86
CA ILE A 131 3.85 22.28 -5.67
C ILE A 131 2.93 21.36 -4.86
N VAL A 132 3.33 20.98 -3.64
CA VAL A 132 2.52 20.11 -2.77
C VAL A 132 1.11 20.66 -2.57
N ARG A 133 0.99 21.95 -2.22
CA ARG A 133 -0.33 22.59 -2.01
C ARG A 133 -1.20 22.55 -3.25
N THR A 134 -0.61 22.74 -4.43
CA THR A 134 -1.33 22.73 -5.71
C THR A 134 -1.71 21.31 -6.12
N ALA A 135 -0.84 20.34 -5.86
CA ALA A 135 -1.04 18.93 -6.20
C ALA A 135 -2.01 18.22 -5.24
N MET A 136 -2.15 18.68 -4.00
CA MET A 136 -2.91 18.00 -2.94
C MET A 136 -4.34 17.67 -3.34
N VAL A 137 -5.11 18.66 -3.81
CA VAL A 137 -6.52 18.44 -4.17
C VAL A 137 -6.66 17.51 -5.39
N PRO A 138 -5.96 17.74 -6.52
CA PRO A 138 -5.99 16.82 -7.66
C PRO A 138 -5.59 15.39 -7.32
N VAL A 139 -4.53 15.21 -6.51
CA VAL A 139 -4.02 13.90 -6.11
C VAL A 139 -5.01 13.15 -5.24
N LEU A 140 -5.52 13.77 -4.18
CA LEU A 140 -6.47 13.12 -3.28
C LEU A 140 -7.77 12.77 -4.00
N THR A 141 -8.22 13.65 -4.89
CA THR A 141 -9.40 13.40 -5.73
C THR A 141 -9.15 12.25 -6.70
N GLY A 142 -8.00 12.23 -7.38
CA GLY A 142 -7.62 11.16 -8.30
C GLY A 142 -7.52 9.81 -7.60
N LEU A 143 -6.88 9.76 -6.43
CA LEU A 143 -6.80 8.54 -5.61
C LEU A 143 -8.20 8.06 -5.17
N ALA A 144 -9.04 8.95 -4.64
CA ALA A 144 -10.40 8.58 -4.24
C ALA A 144 -11.25 8.07 -5.41
N VAL A 145 -11.27 8.80 -6.54
CA VAL A 145 -12.03 8.43 -7.73
C VAL A 145 -11.51 7.13 -8.32
N SER A 146 -10.19 6.95 -8.45
CA SER A 146 -9.61 5.71 -8.97
C SER A 146 -9.89 4.52 -8.07
N THR A 147 -9.89 4.67 -6.74
CA THR A 147 -10.29 3.60 -5.81
C THR A 147 -11.77 3.24 -5.98
N VAL A 148 -12.66 4.23 -6.11
CA VAL A 148 -14.08 3.97 -6.38
C VAL A 148 -14.27 3.23 -7.71
N CYS A 149 -13.61 3.68 -8.78
CA CYS A 149 -13.64 3.01 -10.08
C CYS A 149 -13.07 1.60 -10.01
N ALA A 150 -11.97 1.40 -9.27
CA ALA A 150 -11.33 0.10 -9.10
C ALA A 150 -12.29 -0.90 -8.45
N VAL A 151 -12.98 -0.48 -7.38
CA VAL A 151 -14.02 -1.30 -6.74
C VAL A 151 -15.11 -1.61 -7.76
N LEU A 152 -15.72 -0.61 -8.40
CA LEU A 152 -16.89 -0.81 -9.28
C LEU A 152 -16.63 -1.62 -10.56
N ILE A 153 -15.40 -1.61 -11.09
CA ILE A 153 -15.07 -2.22 -12.38
C ILE A 153 -14.34 -3.56 -12.19
N TRP A 154 -13.53 -3.67 -11.15
CA TRP A 154 -12.64 -4.81 -10.90
C TRP A 154 -12.91 -5.43 -9.52
N HIS A 155 -14.09 -6.03 -9.39
CA HIS A 155 -14.39 -6.97 -8.30
C HIS A 155 -13.63 -8.28 -8.53
#